data_AF-U6DVJ4-F1
#
_entry.id   AF-U6DVJ4-F1
#
_cell.length_a   1.000
_cell.length_b   1.000
_cell.length_c   1.000
_cell.angle_alpha   90.00
_cell.angle_beta   90.00
_cell.angle_gamma   90.00
#
_symmetry.space_group_name_H-M   'P 1'
#
loop_
_entity.id
_entity.type
_entity.pdbx_description
1 polymer ?
#
loop_
_entity_poly.entity_id
_entity_poly.type
_entity_poly.pdbx_seq_one_letter_code
_entity_poly.pdbx_strand_id
1 'polypeptide(L)'
;GCKTDLRTDLSTLMELSHQKQAPISYEQGCAIAKQLGAEIYLEGSAFTSEKSIHSIFRTASMVCLNKPSPVPPKSPVRSLSKRLLHLPSRSELISSTFKKEKAKSCSIM
;
A
#
# COMPACT_ATOMS: atom_id res chain seq x y z
N GLY A 1 3.23 10.33 -8.52
CA GLY A 1 3.41 9.71 -9.84
C GLY A 1 4.86 9.35 -10.09
N CYS A 2 5.12 8.31 -10.86
CA CYS A 2 6.48 7.89 -11.25
C CYS A 2 6.62 7.97 -12.77
N LYS A 3 7.87 8.01 -13.27
CA LYS A 3 8.20 7.98 -14.71
C LYS A 3 7.57 9.15 -15.50
N THR A 4 7.64 10.35 -14.94
CA THR A 4 7.06 11.55 -15.59
C THR A 4 7.73 11.90 -16.93
N ASP A 5 8.94 11.41 -17.17
CA ASP A 5 9.66 11.50 -18.44
C ASP A 5 8.91 10.85 -19.61
N LEU A 6 8.14 9.78 -19.35
CA LEU A 6 7.40 9.08 -20.38
C LEU A 6 6.17 9.85 -20.90
N ARG A 7 5.82 10.99 -20.29
CA ARG A 7 4.74 11.86 -20.81
C ARG A 7 5.05 12.45 -22.17
N THR A 8 6.34 12.62 -22.48
CA THR A 8 6.83 13.19 -23.74
C THR A 8 7.54 12.16 -24.60
N ASP A 9 7.62 10.91 -24.15
CA ASP A 9 8.23 9.83 -24.92
C ASP A 9 7.29 9.38 -26.05
N LEU A 10 7.78 9.46 -27.29
CA LEU A 10 6.97 9.20 -28.47
C LEU A 10 6.48 7.75 -28.54
N SER A 11 7.33 6.78 -28.16
CA SER A 11 6.98 5.37 -28.17
C SER A 11 5.83 5.09 -27.20
N THR A 12 5.94 5.60 -25.97
CA THR A 12 4.91 5.46 -24.94
C THR A 12 3.61 6.12 -25.37
N LEU A 13 3.67 7.32 -25.95
CA LEU A 13 2.48 8.02 -26.44
C LEU A 13 1.77 7.26 -27.56
N MET A 14 2.52 6.69 -28.51
CA MET A 14 1.95 5.85 -29.57
C MET A 14 1.29 4.60 -28.99
N GLU A 15 1.97 3.87 -28.11
CA GLU A 15 1.44 2.66 -27.49
C GLU A 15 0.12 2.92 -26.74
N LEU A 16 0.07 3.97 -25.91
CA LEU A 16 -1.13 4.33 -25.17
C LEU A 16 -2.26 4.79 -26.10
N SER A 17 -1.94 5.49 -27.19
CA SER A 17 -2.92 5.91 -28.20
C SER A 17 -3.62 4.72 -28.87
N HIS A 18 -2.90 3.64 -29.17
CA HIS A 18 -3.50 2.39 -29.68
C HIS A 18 -4.52 1.80 -28.68
N GLN A 19 -4.34 2.04 -27.39
CA GLN A 19 -5.23 1.61 -26.31
C GLN A 19 -6.29 2.68 -25.96
N LYS A 20 -6.36 3.79 -26.69
CA LYS A 20 -7.21 4.97 -26.41
C LYS A 20 -6.97 5.56 -25.01
N GLN A 21 -5.73 5.52 -24.55
CA GLN A 21 -5.28 6.09 -23.28
C GLN A 21 -4.26 7.20 -23.51
N ALA A 22 -3.97 7.94 -22.44
CA ALA A 22 -2.92 8.95 -22.39
C ALA A 22 -2.17 8.87 -21.06
N PRO A 23 -0.91 9.32 -21.00
CA PRO A 23 -0.19 9.44 -19.74
C PRO A 23 -0.94 10.32 -18.73
N ILE A 24 -0.87 9.95 -17.45
CA ILE A 24 -1.52 10.71 -16.38
C ILE A 24 -0.88 12.08 -16.24
N SER A 25 -1.68 13.14 -16.32
CA SER A 25 -1.26 14.53 -16.10
C SER A 25 -1.06 14.83 -14.61
N TYR A 26 -0.35 15.92 -14.30
CA TYR A 26 -0.18 16.37 -12.92
C TYR A 26 -1.53 16.68 -12.24
N GLU A 27 -2.43 17.33 -12.97
CA GLU A 27 -3.77 17.72 -12.49
C GLU A 27 -4.63 16.49 -12.17
N GLN A 28 -4.57 15.47 -13.03
CA GLN A 28 -5.23 14.18 -12.78
C GLN A 28 -4.68 13.51 -11.51
N GLY A 29 -3.36 13.51 -11.34
CA GLY A 29 -2.72 12.99 -10.13
C GLY A 29 -3.17 13.73 -8.86
N CYS A 30 -3.26 15.06 -8.91
CA CYS A 30 -3.80 15.88 -7.82
C CYS A 30 -5.25 15.56 -7.50
N ALA A 31 -6.10 15.42 -8.53
CA ALA A 31 -7.51 15.09 -8.35
C ALA A 31 -7.69 13.71 -7.68
N ILE A 32 -6.92 12.71 -8.12
CA ILE A 32 -6.94 11.35 -7.54
C ILE A 32 -6.43 11.37 -6.10
N ALA A 33 -5.34 12.10 -5.80
CA ALA A 33 -4.83 12.21 -4.44
C ALA A 33 -5.88 12.78 -3.49
N LYS A 34 -6.60 13.84 -3.91
CA LYS A 34 -7.70 14.41 -3.14
C LYS A 34 -8.84 13.40 -2.94
N GLN A 35 -9.21 12.65 -3.98
CA GLN A 35 -10.25 11.61 -3.91
C GLN A 35 -9.87 10.49 -2.93
N LEU A 36 -8.60 10.12 -2.85
CA LEU A 36 -8.08 9.09 -1.94
C LEU A 36 -7.84 9.59 -0.50
N GLY A 37 -8.03 10.89 -0.24
CA GLY A 37 -7.71 11.49 1.07
C GLY A 37 -6.20 11.56 1.34
N ALA A 38 -5.37 11.54 0.29
CA ALA A 38 -3.93 11.77 0.43
C ALA A 38 -3.65 13.25 0.70
N GLU A 39 -2.63 13.52 1.51
CA GLU A 39 -2.28 14.88 1.95
C GLU A 39 -1.66 15.72 0.81
N ILE A 40 -0.87 15.09 -0.06
CA ILE A 40 -0.24 15.75 -1.19
C ILE A 40 0.01 14.75 -2.32
N TYR A 41 -0.07 15.23 -3.57
CA TYR A 41 0.40 14.52 -4.74
C TYR A 41 1.81 15.02 -5.10
N LEU A 42 2.76 14.09 -5.22
CA LEU A 42 4.13 14.37 -5.65
C LEU A 42 4.50 13.43 -6.80
N GLU A 43 5.31 13.91 -7.74
CA GLU A 43 5.75 13.11 -8.88
C GLU A 43 7.14 13.48 -9.38
N GLY A 44 7.77 12.54 -10.09
CA GLY A 44 9.10 12.75 -10.65
C GLY A 44 9.55 11.60 -11.55
N SER A 45 10.77 11.77 -12.06
CA SER A 45 11.46 10.78 -12.89
C SER A 45 12.79 10.42 -12.26
N ALA A 46 12.92 9.14 -11.88
CA ALA A 46 14.21 8.60 -11.45
C ALA A 46 15.21 8.45 -12.61
N PHE A 47 14.70 8.40 -13.86
CA PHE A 47 15.52 8.22 -15.04
C PHE A 47 16.16 9.53 -15.50
N THR A 48 15.38 10.63 -15.51
CA THR A 48 15.84 11.91 -16.08
C THR A 48 16.14 12.99 -15.04
N SER A 49 15.70 12.85 -13.79
CA SER A 49 15.83 13.91 -12.79
C SER A 49 15.98 13.39 -11.36
N GLU A 50 17.22 13.15 -10.93
CA GLU A 50 17.55 12.87 -9.53
C GLU A 50 17.01 13.97 -8.59
N LYS A 51 17.07 15.23 -9.01
CA LYS A 51 16.53 16.38 -8.26
C LYS A 51 15.04 16.23 -7.93
N SER A 52 14.25 15.68 -8.86
CA SER A 52 12.83 15.42 -8.62
C SER A 52 12.64 14.41 -7.48
N ILE A 53 13.48 13.38 -7.42
CA ILE A 53 13.43 12.36 -6.37
C ILE A 53 13.80 12.94 -5.01
N HIS A 54 14.89 13.71 -4.92
CA HIS A 54 15.26 14.43 -3.69
C HIS A 54 14.15 15.36 -3.21
N SER A 55 13.50 16.09 -4.13
CA SER A 55 12.39 16.98 -3.80
C SER A 55 11.18 16.23 -3.22
N ILE A 56 10.83 15.07 -3.78
CA ILE A 56 9.75 14.21 -3.28
C ILE A 56 10.03 13.80 -1.84
N PHE A 57 11.21 13.24 -1.56
CA PHE A 57 11.54 12.74 -0.23
C PHE A 57 11.73 13.86 0.80
N ARG A 58 12.27 15.02 0.38
CA ARG A 58 12.34 16.20 1.24
C ARG A 58 10.95 16.68 1.64
N THR A 59 10.03 16.75 0.68
CA THR A 59 8.65 17.18 0.94
C THR A 59 7.91 16.19 1.83
N ALA A 60 8.02 14.89 1.55
CA ALA A 60 7.46 13.85 2.41
C ALA A 60 7.99 13.95 3.85
N SER A 61 9.30 14.16 4.03
CA SER A 61 9.91 14.34 5.35
C SER A 61 9.33 15.55 6.09
N MET A 62 9.18 16.70 5.40
CA MET A 62 8.58 17.90 5.99
C MET A 62 7.12 17.66 6.41
N VAL A 63 6.33 16.99 5.57
CA VAL A 63 4.93 16.66 5.90
C VAL A 63 4.87 15.77 7.15
N CYS A 64 5.72 14.76 7.25
CA CYS A 64 5.76 13.88 8.43
C CYS A 64 6.16 14.62 9.72
N LEU A 65 7.10 15.56 9.64
CA LEU A 65 7.60 16.30 10.81
C LEU A 65 6.65 17.41 11.28
N ASN A 66 5.95 18.06 10.34
CA ASN A 66 5.06 19.18 10.63
C ASN A 66 3.63 18.75 10.97
N LYS A 67 3.29 17.47 10.78
CA LYS A 67 1.97 16.96 11.11
C LYS A 67 1.84 16.86 12.63
N PRO A 68 0.91 17.59 13.27
CA PRO A 68 0.63 17.37 14.68
C PRO A 68 0.22 15.92 14.85
N SER A 69 0.79 15.22 15.85
CA SER A 69 0.53 13.81 16.11
C SER A 69 -0.98 13.54 15.99
N PRO A 70 -1.42 12.60 15.13
CA PRO A 70 -2.83 12.25 15.11
C PRO A 70 -3.21 11.82 16.52
N VAL A 71 -4.23 12.46 17.09
CA VAL A 71 -4.81 12.04 18.37
C VAL A 71 -5.10 10.56 18.20
N PRO A 72 -4.51 9.67 19.01
CA PRO A 72 -4.72 8.24 18.83
C PRO A 72 -6.23 8.01 18.86
N PRO A 73 -6.80 7.25 17.91
CA PRO A 73 -8.20 6.87 18.01
C PRO A 73 -8.37 6.22 19.37
N LYS A 74 -9.31 6.72 20.18
CA LYS A 74 -9.70 6.07 21.43
C LYS A 74 -10.09 4.65 21.05
N SER A 75 -9.19 3.69 21.28
CA SER A 75 -9.51 2.29 21.07
C SER A 75 -10.79 2.02 21.87
N PRO A 76 -11.87 1.50 21.26
CA PRO A 76 -12.98 1.03 22.07
C PRO A 76 -12.36 0.01 23.04
N VAL A 77 -12.61 0.21 24.33
CA VAL A 77 -12.18 -0.72 25.37
C VAL A 77 -12.66 -2.09 24.93
N ARG A 78 -11.76 -2.94 24.43
CA ARG A 78 -12.07 -4.34 24.19
C ARG A 78 -12.24 -4.95 25.57
N SER A 79 -13.45 -4.87 26.11
CA SER A 79 -13.89 -5.76 27.17
C SER A 79 -13.78 -7.17 26.60
N LEU A 80 -12.63 -7.81 26.82
CA LEU A 80 -12.48 -9.24 26.60
C LEU A 80 -13.53 -9.90 27.50
N SER A 81 -14.64 -10.30 26.89
CA SER A 81 -15.63 -11.11 27.57
C SER A 81 -14.91 -12.36 28.09
N LYS A 82 -14.87 -12.53 29.41
CA LYS A 82 -14.26 -13.68 30.09
C LYS A 82 -14.81 -15.05 29.62
N ARG A 83 -15.85 -15.06 28.78
CA ARG A 83 -16.45 -16.25 28.15
C ARG A 83 -15.55 -16.96 27.13
N LEU A 84 -14.52 -16.30 26.58
CA LEU A 84 -13.62 -16.91 25.59
C LEU A 84 -12.39 -17.61 26.20
N LEU A 85 -12.26 -17.67 27.53
CA LEU A 85 -11.16 -18.35 28.21
C LEU A 85 -11.44 -19.82 28.55
N HIS A 86 -12.55 -20.41 28.08
CA HIS A 86 -12.75 -21.84 28.25
C HIS A 86 -11.92 -22.61 27.22
N LEU A 87 -10.64 -22.82 27.54
CA LEU A 87 -9.79 -23.75 26.81
C LEU A 87 -10.20 -25.18 27.16
N PRO A 88 -10.50 -26.04 26.17
CA PRO A 88 -10.68 -27.47 26.37
C PRO A 88 -9.46 -28.09 27.05
N SER A 89 -9.70 -29.08 27.90
CA SER A 89 -8.64 -29.83 28.57
C SER A 89 -7.76 -30.54 27.54
N ARG A 90 -6.46 -30.65 27.84
CA ARG A 90 -5.46 -31.36 27.01
C ARG A 90 -5.87 -32.78 26.62
N SER A 91 -6.73 -33.43 27.42
CA SER A 91 -7.28 -34.76 27.13
C SER A 91 -8.27 -34.80 25.96
N GLU A 92 -8.99 -33.71 25.65
CA GLU A 92 -9.93 -33.65 24.52
C GLU A 92 -9.22 -33.46 23.18
N LEU A 93 -8.05 -32.81 23.16
CA LEU A 93 -7.28 -32.57 21.94
C LEU A 93 -6.61 -33.83 21.36
N ILE A 94 -6.35 -34.83 22.19
CA ILE A 94 -5.56 -36.02 21.78
C ILE A 94 -6.44 -37.03 21.03
N SER A 95 -7.76 -37.06 21.26
CA SER A 95 -8.65 -38.02 20.62
C SER A 95 -8.97 -37.69 19.15
N SER A 96 -8.88 -36.42 18.75
CA SER A 96 -9.24 -35.97 17.39
C SER A 96 -8.11 -36.02 16.36
N THR A 97 -6.86 -36.24 16.79
CA THR A 97 -5.66 -36.10 15.93
C THR A 97 -5.15 -37.39 15.27
N PHE A 98 -5.77 -38.55 15.53
CA PHE A 98 -5.39 -39.82 14.89
C PHE A 98 -6.05 -40.09 13.52
N LYS A 99 -6.27 -39.07 12.69
CA LYS A 99 -6.51 -39.28 11.26
C LYS A 99 -5.29 -38.83 10.45
N LYS A 100 -4.49 -39.84 10.14
CA LYS A 100 -3.27 -39.87 9.32
C LYS A 100 -3.38 -39.03 8.04
N GLU A 101 -2.89 -37.80 8.08
CA GLU A 101 -2.67 -36.96 6.90
C GLU A 101 -1.29 -37.28 6.28
N LYS A 102 -1.24 -37.42 4.95
CA LYS A 102 0.00 -37.37 4.17
C LYS A 102 -0.06 -36.09 3.34
N ALA A 103 0.49 -34.99 3.86
CA ALA A 103 0.56 -33.72 3.16
C ALA A 103 1.64 -33.77 2.05
N LYS A 104 1.30 -33.34 0.84
CA LYS A 104 2.25 -33.23 -0.28
C LYS A 104 2.90 -31.83 -0.24
N SER A 105 4.24 -31.82 -0.19
CA SER A 105 5.08 -30.62 -0.27
C SER A 105 4.92 -29.93 -1.63
N CYS A 106 4.78 -28.60 -1.65
CA CYS A 106 4.76 -27.78 -2.87
C CYS A 106 6.15 -27.14 -3.06
N SER A 107 6.77 -27.34 -4.24
CA SER A 107 7.98 -26.61 -4.64
C SER A 107 7.59 -25.48 -5.58
N ILE A 108 8.07 -24.28 -5.28
CA ILE A 108 7.94 -23.09 -6.13
C ILE A 108 8.95 -23.23 -7.27
N MET A 109 8.50 -23.01 -8.51
CA MET A 109 9.33 -22.81 -9.70
C MET A 109 9.47 -21.32 -9.98
#